data_AF-A0A940FFT3-F1
#
_entry.id   AF-A0A940FFT3-F1
#
_cell.length_a   1.000
_cell.length_b   1.000
_cell.length_c   1.000
_cell.angle_alpha   90.00
_cell.angle_beta   90.00
_cell.angle_gamma   90.00
#
_symmetry.space_group_name_H-M   'P 1'
#
loop_
_entity.id
_entity.type
_entity.pdbx_description
1 polymer ?
#
loop_
_entity_poly.entity_id
_entity_poly.type
_entity_poly.pdbx_seq_one_letter_code
_entity_poly.pdbx_strand_id
1 'polypeptide(L)'
;MSHHESLSNALRVHGDRRDVITDTLTPQVFRRAVDAWIGVDRTHLPSSSLVLARIDWEVGFGLPVRPGRADVAKALRMVSELVVSTIRTTDLVGRIDDDTIGILMPTTPSQQSSPVCRRIRATVSERSPLLGMPLTVSIGVASPRVDDPFSIARQALAQAREEGGDRTVIAQELFAPGIRRVA
;
A
#
# COMPACT_ATOMS: atom_id res chain seq x y z
N MET A 1 -19.52 17.30 4.89
CA MET A 1 -18.05 17.31 5.08
C MET A 1 -17.46 16.52 3.92
N SER A 2 -16.51 17.10 3.18
CA SER A 2 -15.90 16.40 2.05
C SER A 2 -14.96 15.29 2.53
N HIS A 3 -14.71 14.25 1.72
CA HIS A 3 -13.77 13.17 2.09
C HIS A 3 -12.36 13.70 2.40
N HIS A 4 -11.92 14.77 1.73
CA HIS A 4 -10.65 15.44 2.00
C HIS A 4 -10.63 16.13 3.38
N GLU A 5 -11.73 16.77 3.78
CA GLU A 5 -11.87 17.36 5.13
C GLU A 5 -11.88 16.28 6.22
N SER A 6 -12.63 15.19 6.00
CA SER A 6 -12.66 14.05 6.94
C SER A 6 -11.29 13.45 7.14
N LEU A 7 -10.54 13.25 6.04
CA LEU A 7 -9.17 12.75 6.08
C LEU A 7 -8.22 13.72 6.79
N SER A 8 -8.26 15.01 6.42
CA SER A 8 -7.42 16.04 7.03
C SER A 8 -7.68 16.14 8.54
N ASN A 9 -8.94 16.04 8.95
CA ASN A 9 -9.31 16.05 10.37
C ASN A 9 -8.83 14.79 11.10
N ALA A 10 -8.96 13.60 10.49
CA ALA A 10 -8.46 12.35 11.07
C ALA A 10 -6.94 12.38 11.31
N LEU A 11 -6.17 12.93 10.36
CA LEU A 11 -4.73 13.12 10.49
C LEU A 11 -4.40 14.15 11.58
N ARG A 12 -5.18 15.24 11.68
CA ARG A 12 -4.96 16.32 12.65
C ARG A 12 -5.27 15.89 14.09
N VAL A 13 -6.37 15.16 14.32
CA VAL A 13 -6.84 14.75 15.66
C VAL A 13 -5.91 13.71 16.30
N HIS A 14 -5.24 12.88 15.51
CA HIS A 14 -4.43 11.77 16.03
C HIS A 14 -2.93 12.05 16.05
N GLY A 15 -2.55 13.27 15.67
CA GLY A 15 -1.17 13.73 15.60
C GLY A 15 -0.44 13.11 14.40
N ASP A 16 0.52 13.86 13.86
CA ASP A 16 1.50 13.41 12.87
C ASP A 16 2.46 12.36 13.48
N ARG A 17 1.89 11.30 14.07
CA ARG A 17 2.62 10.22 14.72
C ARG A 17 3.22 9.35 13.62
N ARG A 18 4.50 9.61 13.38
CA ARG A 18 5.32 8.85 12.45
C ARG A 18 5.89 7.60 13.11
N ASP A 19 5.95 6.53 12.33
CA ASP A 19 6.64 5.31 12.70
C ASP A 19 8.15 5.58 12.73
N VAL A 20 8.79 5.15 13.81
CA VAL A 20 10.21 5.43 14.09
C VAL A 20 11.18 4.74 13.12
N ILE A 21 10.72 3.71 12.38
CA ILE A 21 11.53 2.99 11.40
C ILE A 21 11.34 3.61 10.02
N THR A 22 10.10 3.89 9.63
CA THR A 22 9.76 4.25 8.24
C THR A 22 9.59 5.74 7.99
N ASP A 23 9.47 6.55 9.04
CA ASP A 23 9.07 7.97 9.00
C ASP A 23 7.75 8.22 8.25
N THR A 24 6.88 7.21 8.20
CA THR A 24 5.53 7.26 7.61
C THR A 24 4.46 7.08 8.68
N LEU A 25 3.18 7.09 8.33
CA LEU A 25 2.12 6.91 9.32
C LEU A 25 2.27 5.57 10.05
N THR A 26 2.11 5.57 11.37
CA THR A 26 2.01 4.32 12.16
C THR A 26 0.83 3.46 11.68
N PRO A 27 0.84 2.14 11.93
CA PRO A 27 -0.26 1.26 11.50
C PRO A 27 -1.65 1.71 11.96
N GLN A 28 -1.73 2.23 13.19
CA GLN A 28 -2.98 2.70 13.78
C GLN A 28 -3.49 3.98 13.09
N VAL A 29 -2.59 4.93 12.80
CA VAL A 29 -2.96 6.19 12.14
C VAL A 29 -3.30 5.96 10.67
N PHE A 30 -2.52 5.13 9.97
CA PHE A 30 -2.80 4.77 8.58
C PHE A 30 -4.17 4.10 8.42
N ARG A 31 -4.47 3.11 9.26
CA ARG A 31 -5.79 2.43 9.24
C ARG A 31 -6.94 3.41 9.46
N ARG A 32 -6.82 4.29 10.46
CA ARG A 32 -7.83 5.33 10.72
C ARG A 32 -7.97 6.32 9.57
N ALA A 33 -6.88 6.69 8.92
CA ALA A 33 -6.91 7.58 7.76
C ALA A 33 -7.67 6.94 6.59
N VAL A 34 -7.45 5.64 6.35
CA VAL A 34 -8.22 4.85 5.36
C VAL A 34 -9.69 4.76 5.76
N ASP A 35 -10.00 4.43 7.03
CA ASP A 35 -11.38 4.34 7.51
C ASP A 35 -12.11 5.70 7.39
N ALA A 36 -11.43 6.80 7.71
CA ALA A 36 -11.97 8.16 7.58
C ALA A 36 -12.15 8.58 6.12
N TRP A 37 -11.25 8.15 5.22
CA TRP A 37 -11.38 8.39 3.79
C TRP A 37 -12.60 7.67 3.23
N ILE A 38 -12.78 6.38 3.57
CA ILE A 38 -13.93 5.57 3.17
C ILE A 38 -15.23 6.18 3.70
N GLY A 39 -15.23 6.59 4.98
CA GLY A 39 -16.38 7.16 5.65
C GLY A 39 -17.55 6.18 5.78
N VAL A 40 -18.70 6.69 6.22
CA VAL A 40 -19.96 5.91 6.34
C VAL A 40 -20.68 5.80 5.00
N ASP A 41 -20.58 6.85 4.17
CA ASP A 41 -21.18 6.89 2.84
C ASP A 41 -20.16 6.58 1.74
N ARG A 42 -20.20 5.35 1.24
CA ARG A 42 -19.33 4.87 0.16
C ARG A 42 -19.86 5.18 -1.25
N THR A 43 -21.09 5.67 -1.38
CA THR A 43 -21.72 5.91 -2.68
C THR A 43 -20.98 7.02 -3.44
N HIS A 44 -20.57 8.07 -2.73
CA HIS A 44 -19.87 9.23 -3.26
C HIS A 44 -18.35 9.21 -3.07
N LEU A 45 -17.79 8.09 -2.57
CA LEU A 45 -16.35 7.96 -2.37
C LEU A 45 -15.60 8.16 -3.69
N PRO A 46 -14.65 9.10 -3.81
CA PRO A 46 -13.91 9.26 -5.04
C PRO A 46 -13.21 7.95 -5.43
N SER A 47 -13.14 7.64 -6.72
CA SER A 47 -12.42 6.46 -7.22
C SER A 47 -11.00 6.47 -6.68
N SER A 48 -10.66 5.55 -5.79
CA SER A 48 -9.41 5.54 -5.02
C SER A 48 -8.87 4.12 -4.98
N SER A 49 -7.62 3.96 -4.56
CA SER A 49 -6.99 2.64 -4.41
C SER A 49 -6.33 2.53 -3.04
N LEU A 50 -6.50 1.39 -2.39
CA LEU A 50 -5.68 0.95 -1.27
C LEU A 50 -4.66 -0.06 -1.81
N VAL A 51 -3.38 0.22 -1.56
CA VAL A 51 -2.26 -0.59 -2.02
C VAL A 51 -1.51 -1.13 -0.81
N LEU A 52 -1.18 -2.41 -0.82
CA LEU A 52 -0.27 -3.04 0.14
C LEU A 52 0.95 -3.54 -0.61
N ALA A 53 2.13 -3.03 -0.27
CA ALA A 53 3.42 -3.42 -0.82
C ALA A 53 4.23 -4.14 0.25
N ARG A 54 4.55 -5.42 0.03
CA ARG A 54 5.29 -6.26 0.97
C ARG A 54 6.64 -6.65 0.40
N ILE A 55 7.65 -6.61 1.24
CA ILE A 55 9.02 -6.98 0.90
C ILE A 55 9.12 -8.48 0.63
N ASP A 56 9.75 -8.83 -0.48
CA ASP A 56 10.08 -10.21 -0.82
C ASP A 56 11.49 -10.52 -0.31
N TRP A 57 11.58 -11.40 0.68
CA TRP A 57 12.84 -11.82 1.30
C TRP A 57 13.54 -12.96 0.54
N GLU A 58 12.82 -13.60 -0.38
CA GLU A 58 13.27 -14.78 -1.12
C GLU A 58 13.76 -14.36 -2.52
N VAL A 59 14.83 -13.57 -2.57
CA VAL A 59 15.40 -13.13 -3.84
C VAL A 59 16.50 -14.11 -4.27
N GLY A 60 16.24 -14.92 -5.30
CA GLY A 60 17.30 -15.51 -6.14
C GLY A 60 17.56 -17.02 -6.07
N PHE A 61 17.06 -17.78 -5.09
CA PHE A 61 17.33 -19.25 -5.03
C PHE A 61 16.20 -20.12 -4.45
N GLY A 62 15.01 -19.56 -4.20
CA GLY A 62 13.84 -20.35 -3.74
C GLY A 62 13.96 -20.96 -2.34
N LEU A 63 14.94 -20.54 -1.54
CA LEU A 63 15.06 -20.94 -0.13
C LEU A 63 14.54 -19.82 0.78
N PRO A 64 13.72 -20.13 1.80
CA PRO A 64 13.26 -19.16 2.77
C PRO A 64 14.44 -18.54 3.52
N VAL A 65 14.71 -17.27 3.29
CA VAL A 65 15.66 -16.49 4.09
C VAL A 65 14.89 -15.86 5.23
N ARG A 66 15.32 -16.12 6.47
CA ARG A 66 14.79 -15.42 7.65
C ARG A 66 15.73 -14.26 7.98
N PRO A 67 15.41 -13.02 7.59
CA PRO A 67 16.25 -11.87 7.91
C PRO A 67 16.31 -11.63 9.42
N GLY A 68 17.43 -11.09 9.89
CA GLY A 68 17.52 -10.60 11.26
C GLY A 68 16.65 -9.37 11.49
N ARG A 69 16.27 -9.08 12.74
CA ARG A 69 15.44 -7.92 13.08
C ARG A 69 16.01 -6.58 12.58
N ALA A 70 17.33 -6.44 12.59
CA ALA A 70 18.01 -5.26 12.08
C ALA A 70 17.85 -5.11 10.55
N ASP A 71 17.94 -6.22 9.81
CA ASP A 71 17.76 -6.24 8.36
C ASP A 71 16.31 -5.94 7.99
N VAL A 72 15.34 -6.48 8.74
CA VAL A 72 13.91 -6.14 8.60
C VAL A 72 13.69 -4.64 8.75
N ALA A 73 14.21 -4.04 9.82
CA ALA A 73 14.07 -2.61 10.04
C ALA A 73 14.75 -1.78 8.93
N LYS A 74 15.95 -2.19 8.48
CA LYS A 74 16.68 -1.51 7.41
C LYS A 74 15.95 -1.60 6.07
N ALA A 75 15.45 -2.78 5.70
CA ALA A 75 14.69 -3.01 4.47
C ALA A 75 13.39 -2.20 4.47
N LEU A 76 12.65 -2.23 5.58
CA LEU A 76 11.38 -1.51 5.72
C LEU A 76 11.57 0.00 5.59
N ARG A 77 12.61 0.55 6.23
CA ARG A 77 13.00 1.96 6.08
C ARG A 77 13.34 2.29 4.63
N MET A 78 14.23 1.52 4.01
CA MET A 78 14.67 1.72 2.63
C MET A 78 13.50 1.70 1.64
N VAL A 79 12.66 0.66 1.72
CA VAL A 79 11.49 0.52 0.83
C VAL A 79 10.50 1.65 1.07
N SER A 80 10.28 2.08 2.31
CA SER A 80 9.45 3.25 2.62
C SER A 80 9.96 4.52 1.95
N GLU A 81 11.25 4.82 2.04
CA GLU A 81 11.89 5.98 1.40
C GLU A 81 11.74 5.94 -0.13
N LEU A 82 11.94 4.77 -0.75
CA LEU A 82 11.75 4.58 -2.20
C LEU A 82 10.28 4.74 -2.61
N VAL A 83 9.34 4.19 -1.85
CA VAL A 83 7.89 4.36 -2.08
C VAL A 83 7.52 5.84 -2.01
N VAL A 84 7.94 6.55 -0.96
CA VAL A 84 7.68 8.00 -0.79
C VAL A 84 8.20 8.81 -1.97
N SER A 85 9.39 8.49 -2.48
CA SER A 85 9.96 9.18 -3.65
C SER A 85 9.19 8.92 -4.97
N THR A 86 8.32 7.90 -4.98
CA THR A 86 7.63 7.43 -6.19
C THR A 86 6.18 7.91 -6.28
N ILE A 87 5.56 8.19 -5.14
CA ILE A 87 4.13 8.57 -5.02
C ILE A 87 3.94 10.09 -5.01
N ARG A 88 2.69 10.55 -5.10
CA ARG A 88 2.37 11.99 -5.05
C ARG A 88 2.31 12.45 -3.60
N THR A 89 2.47 13.76 -3.38
CA THR A 89 2.33 14.38 -2.05
C THR A 89 0.93 14.26 -1.45
N THR A 90 -0.09 14.01 -2.28
CA THR A 90 -1.48 13.79 -1.87
C THR A 90 -1.75 12.36 -1.43
N ASP A 91 -0.87 11.42 -1.76
CA ASP A 91 -1.01 10.03 -1.38
C ASP A 91 -0.58 9.88 0.09
N LEU A 92 -1.27 9.00 0.82
CA LEU A 92 -0.87 8.68 2.19
C LEU A 92 -0.08 7.39 2.20
N VAL A 93 0.99 7.36 2.98
CA VAL A 93 1.80 6.17 3.18
C VAL A 93 1.89 5.86 4.67
N GLY A 94 1.86 4.58 5.01
CA GLY A 94 2.01 4.12 6.38
C GLY A 94 2.52 2.71 6.48
N ARG A 95 3.09 2.36 7.63
CA ARG A 95 3.45 0.98 7.93
C ARG A 95 2.19 0.17 8.21
N ILE A 96 2.14 -1.08 7.78
CA ILE A 96 1.02 -2.00 8.02
C ILE A 96 1.39 -3.04 9.06
N ASP A 97 2.52 -3.69 8.87
CA ASP A 97 3.10 -4.69 9.77
C ASP A 97 4.64 -4.72 9.60
N ASP A 98 5.30 -5.84 9.87
CA ASP A 98 6.77 -5.91 9.95
C ASP A 98 7.50 -5.79 8.62
N ASP A 99 6.84 -6.10 7.50
CA ASP A 99 7.45 -6.06 6.17
C ASP A 99 6.50 -5.50 5.09
N THR A 100 5.40 -4.87 5.50
CA THR A 100 4.39 -4.34 4.60
C THR A 100 4.17 -2.83 4.80
N ILE A 101 4.18 -2.10 3.68
CA ILE A 101 3.82 -0.69 3.57
C ILE A 101 2.45 -0.56 2.91
N GLY A 102 1.60 0.30 3.46
CA GLY A 102 0.30 0.65 2.93
C GLY A 102 0.34 2.01 2.25
N ILE A 103 -0.37 2.14 1.13
CA ILE A 103 -0.53 3.40 0.41
C ILE A 103 -2.01 3.60 0.11
N LEU A 104 -2.56 4.73 0.53
CA LEU A 104 -3.85 5.20 0.07
C LEU A 104 -3.60 6.20 -1.06
N MET A 105 -4.18 5.94 -2.23
CA MET A 105 -4.13 6.84 -3.39
C MET A 105 -5.52 7.45 -3.62
N PRO A 106 -5.81 8.62 -3.02
CA PRO A 106 -7.05 9.34 -3.26
C PRO A 106 -7.25 9.63 -4.75
N THR A 107 -8.49 9.61 -5.21
CA THR A 107 -8.85 10.01 -6.59
C THR A 107 -8.10 9.24 -7.70
N THR A 108 -7.55 8.07 -7.37
CA THR A 108 -6.84 7.17 -8.29
C THR A 108 -7.57 5.82 -8.36
N PRO A 109 -8.38 5.57 -9.41
CA PRO A 109 -8.99 4.27 -9.67
C PRO A 109 -7.92 3.16 -9.81
N SER A 110 -8.30 1.90 -9.58
CA SER A 110 -7.39 0.74 -9.63
C SER A 110 -6.63 0.59 -10.96
N GLN A 111 -7.25 0.94 -12.09
CA GLN A 111 -6.56 0.95 -13.39
C GLN A 111 -5.44 2.00 -13.46
N GLN A 112 -5.62 3.15 -12.81
CA GLN A 112 -4.64 4.23 -12.77
C GLN A 112 -3.59 4.05 -11.66
N SER A 113 -3.83 3.17 -10.68
CA SER A 113 -2.83 2.81 -9.68
C SER A 113 -1.81 1.81 -10.21
N SER A 114 -2.15 1.02 -11.25
CA SER A 114 -1.25 0.03 -11.85
C SER A 114 0.09 0.62 -12.34
N PRO A 115 0.13 1.74 -13.10
CA PRO A 115 1.40 2.38 -13.46
C PRO A 115 2.24 2.83 -12.26
N VAL A 116 1.60 3.30 -11.18
CA VAL A 116 2.30 3.71 -9.95
C VAL A 116 2.88 2.50 -9.24
N CYS A 117 2.13 1.41 -9.12
CA CYS A 117 2.59 0.15 -8.53
C CYS A 117 3.76 -0.44 -9.32
N ARG A 118 3.71 -0.40 -10.65
CA ARG A 118 4.83 -0.81 -11.52
C ARG A 118 6.07 0.03 -11.28
N ARG A 119 5.90 1.35 -11.15
CA ARG A 119 7.01 2.27 -10.87
C ARG A 119 7.62 2.01 -9.48
N ILE A 120 6.80 1.76 -8.47
CA ILE A 120 7.26 1.38 -7.11
C ILE A 120 8.13 0.12 -7.21
N ARG A 121 7.62 -0.94 -7.85
CA ARG A 121 8.36 -2.20 -8.03
C ARG A 121 9.71 -1.99 -8.72
N ALA A 122 9.70 -1.33 -9.89
CA ALA A 122 10.92 -1.05 -10.65
C ALA A 122 11.92 -0.24 -9.82
N THR A 123 11.45 0.80 -9.12
CA THR A 123 12.30 1.63 -8.27
C THR A 123 12.94 0.82 -7.15
N VAL A 124 12.19 -0.07 -6.49
CA VAL A 124 12.75 -0.96 -5.46
C VAL A 124 13.79 -1.91 -6.06
N SER A 125 13.44 -2.65 -7.11
CA SER A 125 14.35 -3.65 -7.72
C SER A 125 15.63 -3.03 -8.27
N GLU A 126 15.57 -1.81 -8.79
CA GLU A 126 16.73 -1.12 -9.37
C GLU A 126 17.60 -0.44 -8.30
N ARG A 127 16.99 0.17 -7.28
CA ARG A 127 17.73 1.00 -6.31
C ARG A 127 18.21 0.20 -5.11
N SER A 128 17.47 -0.78 -4.62
CA SER A 128 17.83 -1.48 -3.40
C SER A 128 19.16 -2.25 -3.49
N PRO A 129 19.55 -2.86 -4.64
CA PRO A 129 20.89 -3.45 -4.78
C PRO A 129 22.01 -2.42 -4.62
N LEU A 130 21.82 -1.19 -5.14
CA LEU A 130 22.78 -0.09 -5.00
C LEU A 130 22.91 0.41 -3.56
N LEU A 131 21.89 0.15 -2.73
CA LEU A 131 21.87 0.45 -1.30
C LEU A 131 22.35 -0.74 -0.44
N GLY A 132 22.90 -1.78 -1.08
CA GLY A 132 23.50 -2.94 -0.43
C GLY A 132 22.50 -3.96 0.08
N MET A 133 21.26 -3.96 -0.41
CA MET A 133 20.22 -4.92 -0.03
C MET A 133 19.29 -5.19 -1.22
N PRO A 134 19.61 -6.16 -2.11
CA PRO A 134 18.76 -6.48 -3.25
C PRO A 134 17.42 -7.03 -2.75
N LEU A 135 16.32 -6.36 -3.11
CA LEU A 135 14.96 -6.61 -2.66
C LEU A 135 14.01 -6.42 -3.83
N THR A 136 12.89 -7.12 -3.80
CA THR A 136 11.71 -6.82 -4.60
C THR A 136 10.51 -6.61 -3.68
N VAL A 137 9.40 -6.14 -4.24
CA VAL A 137 8.13 -6.04 -3.51
C VAL A 137 7.00 -6.68 -4.30
N SER A 138 6.19 -7.46 -3.60
CA SER A 138 4.89 -7.91 -4.08
C SER A 138 3.82 -6.92 -3.66
N ILE A 139 2.86 -6.65 -4.54
CA ILE A 139 1.84 -5.62 -4.36
C ILE A 139 0.44 -6.20 -4.56
N GLY A 140 -0.44 -5.97 -3.58
CA GLY A 140 -1.88 -6.17 -3.69
C GLY A 140 -2.62 -4.83 -3.73
N VAL A 141 -3.62 -4.71 -4.61
CA VAL A 141 -4.43 -3.50 -4.77
C VAL A 141 -5.91 -3.82 -4.60
N ALA A 142 -6.64 -2.98 -3.87
CA ALA A 142 -8.09 -3.05 -3.75
C ALA A 142 -8.74 -1.65 -3.84
N SER A 143 -9.96 -1.56 -4.35
CA SER A 143 -10.80 -0.38 -4.17
C SER A 143 -11.23 -0.24 -2.71
N PRO A 144 -11.13 0.95 -2.12
CA PRO A 144 -11.69 1.24 -0.80
C PRO A 144 -13.23 1.19 -0.73
N ARG A 145 -13.94 0.98 -1.85
CA ARG A 145 -15.42 0.90 -1.88
C ARG A 145 -15.99 -0.43 -1.37
N VAL A 146 -15.16 -1.46 -1.20
CA VAL A 146 -15.56 -2.78 -0.68
C VAL A 146 -15.69 -2.78 0.84
N ASP A 147 -16.32 -3.81 1.42
CA ASP A 147 -16.58 -3.90 2.86
C ASP A 147 -15.32 -3.92 3.73
N ASP A 148 -14.31 -4.68 3.32
CA ASP A 148 -13.01 -4.75 3.98
C ASP A 148 -11.88 -4.64 2.95
N PRO A 149 -11.49 -3.41 2.56
CA PRO A 149 -10.46 -3.22 1.54
C PRO A 149 -9.09 -3.71 1.99
N PHE A 150 -8.81 -3.76 3.29
CA PHE A 150 -7.55 -4.31 3.79
C PHE A 150 -7.48 -5.82 3.57
N SER A 151 -8.54 -6.55 3.91
CA SER A 151 -8.61 -7.99 3.65
C SER A 151 -8.51 -8.30 2.15
N ILE A 152 -9.25 -7.57 1.31
CA ILE A 152 -9.21 -7.74 -0.13
C ILE A 152 -7.82 -7.41 -0.71
N ALA A 153 -7.17 -6.33 -0.27
CA ALA A 153 -5.81 -6.02 -0.69
C ALA A 153 -4.79 -7.06 -0.21
N ARG A 154 -4.98 -7.65 0.99
CA ARG A 154 -4.14 -8.76 1.49
C ARG A 154 -4.32 -10.03 0.67
N GLN A 155 -5.53 -10.35 0.21
CA GLN A 155 -5.78 -11.49 -0.67
C GLN A 155 -5.08 -11.30 -2.02
N ALA A 156 -5.21 -10.11 -2.62
CA ALA A 156 -4.49 -9.78 -3.85
C ALA A 156 -2.96 -9.86 -3.64
N LEU A 157 -2.45 -9.39 -2.50
CA LEU A 157 -1.04 -9.50 -2.17
C LEU A 157 -0.58 -10.95 -1.97
N ALA A 158 -1.39 -11.80 -1.35
CA ALA A 158 -1.10 -13.22 -1.21
C ALA A 158 -0.99 -13.89 -2.58
N GLN A 159 -1.95 -13.63 -3.48
CA GLN A 159 -1.90 -14.10 -4.86
C GLN A 159 -0.62 -13.61 -5.58
N ALA A 160 -0.24 -12.33 -5.39
CA ALA A 160 0.99 -11.80 -5.98
C ALA A 160 2.23 -12.62 -5.56
N ARG A 161 2.29 -13.04 -4.29
CA ARG A 161 3.40 -13.85 -3.76
C ARG A 161 3.33 -15.30 -4.25
N GLU A 162 2.15 -15.91 -4.24
CA GLU A 162 1.93 -17.28 -4.69
C GLU A 162 2.30 -17.50 -6.15
N GLU A 163 2.08 -16.49 -7.00
CA GLU A 163 2.44 -16.58 -8.41
C GLU A 163 3.93 -16.31 -8.69
N GLY A 164 4.77 -16.11 -7.66
CA GLY A 164 6.23 -15.99 -7.79
C GLY A 164 6.83 -14.67 -7.30
N GLY A 165 6.07 -13.85 -6.59
CA GLY A 165 6.54 -12.57 -6.05
C GLY A 165 6.79 -11.52 -7.14
N ASP A 166 7.43 -10.41 -6.75
CA ASP A 166 7.76 -9.26 -7.59
C ASP A 166 6.67 -9.00 -8.64
N ARG A 167 5.44 -8.74 -8.18
CA ARG A 167 4.31 -8.46 -9.07
C ARG A 167 3.24 -7.63 -8.40
N THR A 168 2.32 -7.14 -9.22
CA THR A 168 1.13 -6.43 -8.77
C THR A 168 -0.10 -7.21 -9.16
N VAL A 169 -0.95 -7.51 -8.18
CA VAL A 169 -2.28 -8.08 -8.41
C VAL A 169 -3.31 -7.05 -7.96
N ILE A 170 -4.30 -6.80 -8.82
CA ILE A 170 -5.46 -5.98 -8.51
C ILE A 170 -6.59 -6.94 -8.19
N ALA A 171 -7.22 -6.78 -7.03
CA ALA A 171 -8.36 -7.60 -6.63
C ALA A 171 -9.47 -7.52 -7.69
N GLN A 172 -10.03 -8.67 -8.05
CA GLN A 172 -11.23 -8.71 -8.85
C GLN A 172 -12.42 -8.29 -7.99
N GLU A 173 -12.82 -7.04 -8.12
CA GLU A 173 -13.98 -6.52 -7.40
C GLU A 173 -15.26 -7.08 -8.04
N LEU A 174 -15.83 -8.10 -7.40
CA LEU A 174 -17.23 -8.45 -7.62
C LEU A 174 -18.08 -7.35 -6.99
N PHE A 175 -18.36 -6.29 -7.76
CA PHE A 175 -19.34 -5.30 -7.36
C PHE A 175 -20.69 -6.01 -7.16
N ALA A 176 -21.31 -5.83 -6.00
CA ALA A 176 -22.70 -6.24 -5.80
C ALA A 176 -23.55 -5.68 -6.97
N PRO A 177 -24.49 -6.47 -7.53
CA PRO A 177 -25.28 -6.06 -8.68
C PRO A 177 -26.01 -4.75 -8.36
N GLY A 178 -25.59 -3.64 -8.98
CA GLY A 178 -26.17 -2.31 -8.75
C GLY A 178 -25.22 -1.13 -8.92
N ILE A 179 -23.91 -1.33 -8.81
CA ILE A 179 -22.93 -0.26 -9.05
C ILE A 179 -22.56 -0.24 -10.53
N ARG A 180 -23.10 0.73 -11.28
CA ARG A 180 -22.79 0.92 -12.71
C ARG A 180 -21.30 1.16 -12.90
N ARG A 181 -20.69 0.43 -13.84
CA ARG A 181 -19.40 0.79 -14.42
C ARG A 181 -19.54 2.18 -15.05
N VAL A 182 -18.83 3.16 -14.52
CA VAL A 182 -18.55 4.38 -15.29
C VAL A 182 -17.34 4.04 -16.15
N ALA A 183 -17.58 3.95 -17.46
CA ALA A 183 -16.55 3.81 -18.49
C ALA A 183 -15.73 5.09 -18.61
#